data_AF-A0A099T9C1-F1
#
_entry.id   AF-A0A099T9C1-F1
#
_cell.length_a   1.000
_cell.length_b   1.000
_cell.length_c   1.000
_cell.angle_alpha   90.00
_cell.angle_beta   90.00
_cell.angle_gamma   90.00
#
_symmetry.space_group_name_H-M   'P 1'
#
loop_
_entity.id
_entity.type
_entity.pdbx_description
1 polymer ?
#
loop_
_entity_poly.entity_id
_entity_poly.type
_entity_poly.pdbx_seq_one_letter_code
_entity_poly.pdbx_strand_id
1 'polypeptide(L)'
;MRKPIRQSVITMLALTGALFGLSGCNTFNGHAAMLGNVDPAVRDVVAVEAALDASDVAVTKQVVPAITGVGYATISVQPARNANQKRLMAIRAARLDAMRDLTEQVHGLQMSSRTTVIDTIVQNDTTRASVAGTIRGARTVRINPVGSDTYEVVLELDRDMIARIMKALR
;
A
#
# COMPACT_ATOMS: atom_id res chain seq x y z
N MET A 1 -48.97 -8.91 -62.08
CA MET A 1 -47.56 -8.75 -62.49
C MET A 1 -46.71 -9.45 -61.44
N ARG A 2 -46.26 -10.68 -61.73
CA ARG A 2 -44.98 -11.11 -62.37
C ARG A 2 -43.90 -11.41 -61.33
N LYS A 3 -43.38 -12.63 -61.49
CA LYS A 3 -42.48 -13.43 -60.65
C LYS A 3 -41.04 -12.88 -60.55
N PRO A 4 -40.22 -13.45 -59.63
CA PRO A 4 -38.80 -13.13 -59.37
C PRO A 4 -37.87 -13.77 -60.43
N ILE A 5 -36.53 -13.60 -60.30
CA ILE A 5 -35.40 -14.51 -60.71
C ILE A 5 -34.16 -13.74 -61.26
N ARG A 6 -32.95 -14.23 -60.87
CA ARG A 6 -31.55 -13.94 -61.32
C ARG A 6 -30.85 -12.74 -60.66
N GLN A 7 -29.79 -12.84 -59.83
CA GLN A 7 -28.62 -13.75 -59.73
C GLN A 7 -27.94 -14.09 -61.06
N SER A 8 -26.62 -13.92 -61.08
CA SER A 8 -25.68 -13.95 -62.22
C SER A 8 -25.55 -12.63 -62.97
N VAL A 9 -24.42 -11.94 -62.74
CA VAL A 9 -23.55 -11.32 -63.79
C VAL A 9 -22.32 -10.63 -63.18
N ILE A 10 -22.27 -10.32 -61.87
CA ILE A 10 -21.09 -9.63 -61.28
C ILE A 10 -20.10 -10.62 -60.61
N THR A 11 -19.89 -11.76 -61.26
CA THR A 11 -18.76 -12.68 -61.00
C THR A 11 -17.89 -12.73 -62.25
N MET A 12 -17.20 -11.63 -62.56
CA MET A 12 -16.10 -11.66 -63.51
C MET A 12 -15.19 -10.44 -63.37
N LEU A 13 -14.50 -10.31 -62.24
CA LEU A 13 -13.21 -9.58 -62.21
C LEU A 13 -12.35 -10.00 -61.01
N ALA A 14 -12.25 -11.30 -60.76
CA ALA A 14 -11.27 -11.88 -59.85
C ALA A 14 -10.06 -12.36 -60.64
N LEU A 15 -9.24 -11.43 -61.13
CA LEU A 15 -7.85 -11.71 -61.54
C LEU A 15 -7.12 -10.38 -61.78
N THR A 16 -6.37 -9.90 -60.79
CA THR A 16 -5.03 -9.29 -60.97
C THR A 16 -4.52 -8.68 -59.65
N GLY A 17 -3.53 -9.35 -59.06
CA GLY A 17 -2.38 -8.71 -58.41
C GLY A 17 -2.60 -7.83 -57.18
N ALA A 18 -2.68 -8.44 -55.99
CA ALA A 18 -2.33 -7.77 -54.74
C ALA A 18 -1.29 -8.61 -53.99
N LEU A 19 -0.06 -8.55 -54.49
CA LEU A 19 1.15 -9.12 -53.87
C LEU A 19 2.24 -8.04 -53.83
N PHE A 20 2.00 -6.97 -53.10
CA PHE A 20 2.96 -5.94 -52.64
C PHE A 20 2.26 -5.24 -51.48
N GLY A 21 2.80 -5.00 -50.30
CA GLY A 21 4.11 -5.19 -49.70
C GLY A 21 3.99 -4.45 -48.35
N LEU A 22 4.57 -4.99 -47.29
CA LEU A 22 4.60 -4.35 -45.97
C LEU A 22 5.25 -2.96 -46.06
N SER A 23 4.52 -1.89 -45.75
CA SER A 23 5.11 -0.60 -45.37
C SER A 23 4.10 0.27 -44.62
N GLY A 24 4.53 0.72 -43.44
CA GLY A 24 3.79 1.71 -42.66
C GLY A 24 4.27 1.85 -41.21
N CYS A 25 5.56 2.01 -40.97
CA CYS A 25 6.05 2.55 -39.70
C CYS A 25 5.66 4.03 -39.60
N ASN A 26 4.69 4.35 -38.75
CA ASN A 26 4.48 5.72 -38.27
C ASN A 26 5.36 5.94 -37.04
N THR A 27 6.47 6.67 -37.19
CA THR A 27 7.04 7.46 -36.08
C THR A 27 7.41 8.84 -36.60
N PHE A 28 6.69 9.80 -36.04
CA PHE A 28 6.72 11.22 -36.30
C PHE A 28 7.89 11.85 -35.53
N ASN A 29 8.44 12.91 -36.12
CA ASN A 29 9.29 13.95 -35.55
C ASN A 29 10.76 13.65 -35.23
N GLY A 30 11.60 14.14 -36.15
CA GLY A 30 12.99 14.46 -35.91
C GLY A 30 13.18 15.56 -34.87
N HIS A 31 14.17 15.34 -34.02
CA HIS A 31 15.10 16.35 -33.51
C HIS A 31 16.51 15.83 -33.80
N ALA A 32 16.89 15.87 -35.08
CA ALA A 32 18.26 15.65 -35.52
C ALA A 32 18.84 17.01 -35.91
N ALA A 33 19.35 17.75 -34.94
CA ALA A 33 20.25 18.88 -35.17
C ALA A 33 21.03 19.20 -33.88
N MET A 34 22.35 19.36 -34.04
CA MET A 34 23.35 19.86 -33.08
C MET A 34 24.05 18.85 -32.15
N LEU A 35 24.88 17.98 -32.74
CA LEU A 35 26.12 17.53 -32.10
C LEU A 35 27.29 18.34 -32.66
N GLY A 36 27.49 19.52 -32.09
CA GLY A 36 28.74 20.27 -32.24
C GLY A 36 29.74 19.79 -31.19
N ASN A 37 30.77 19.08 -31.64
CA ASN A 37 32.06 18.81 -31.00
C ASN A 37 32.11 18.95 -29.46
N VAL A 38 31.76 17.89 -28.74
CA VAL A 38 31.89 17.81 -27.29
C VAL A 38 33.13 16.97 -26.96
N ASP A 39 34.09 17.57 -26.25
CA ASP A 39 35.35 16.93 -25.81
C ASP A 39 35.09 15.58 -25.12
N PRO A 40 35.99 14.59 -25.27
CA PRO A 40 35.80 13.25 -24.73
C PRO A 40 35.60 13.25 -23.19
N ALA A 41 36.17 14.23 -22.48
CA ALA A 41 35.99 14.40 -21.04
C ALA A 41 34.57 14.85 -20.64
N VAL A 42 33.84 15.53 -21.53
CA VAL A 42 32.47 15.99 -21.25
C VAL A 42 31.46 14.84 -21.45
N ARG A 43 31.81 13.82 -22.23
CA ARG A 43 30.98 12.61 -22.42
C ARG A 43 30.94 11.76 -21.16
N ASP A 44 32.05 11.69 -20.43
CA ASP A 44 32.15 10.93 -19.19
C ASP A 44 31.36 11.59 -18.05
N VAL A 45 31.34 12.93 -17.94
CA VAL A 45 30.54 13.62 -16.92
C VAL A 45 29.03 13.50 -17.19
N VAL A 46 28.61 13.53 -18.46
CA VAL A 46 27.21 13.31 -18.84
C VAL A 46 26.78 11.86 -18.59
N ALA A 47 27.69 10.89 -18.77
CA ALA A 47 27.43 9.50 -18.43
C ALA A 47 27.33 9.27 -16.91
N VAL A 48 28.13 9.99 -16.12
CA VAL A 48 28.04 9.96 -14.66
C VAL A 48 26.75 10.62 -14.17
N GLU A 49 26.36 11.76 -14.74
CA GLU A 49 25.10 12.45 -14.40
C GLU A 49 23.87 11.58 -14.73
N ALA A 50 23.86 10.94 -15.90
CA ALA A 50 22.80 9.99 -16.26
C ALA A 50 22.75 8.74 -15.35
N ALA A 51 23.90 8.29 -14.85
CA ALA A 51 23.98 7.17 -13.90
C ALA A 51 23.51 7.57 -12.49
N LEU A 52 23.73 8.82 -12.09
CA LEU A 52 23.26 9.38 -10.83
C LEU A 52 21.74 9.60 -10.86
N ASP A 53 21.20 10.17 -11.95
CA ASP A 53 19.75 10.34 -12.14
C ASP A 53 19.01 8.99 -12.14
N ALA A 54 19.57 7.97 -12.77
CA ALA A 54 19.00 6.61 -12.76
C ALA A 54 19.04 5.97 -11.36
N SER A 55 20.04 6.32 -10.54
CA SER A 55 20.17 5.83 -9.16
C SER A 55 19.24 6.55 -8.20
N ASP A 56 19.03 7.86 -8.36
CA ASP A 56 18.11 8.65 -7.53
C ASP A 56 16.64 8.22 -7.74
N VAL A 57 16.26 7.88 -8.97
CA VAL A 57 14.94 7.32 -9.30
C VAL A 57 14.76 5.91 -8.73
N ALA A 58 15.82 5.10 -8.66
CA ALA A 58 15.76 3.78 -8.03
C ALA A 58 15.59 3.87 -6.51
N VAL A 59 16.16 4.89 -5.86
CA VAL A 59 16.01 5.16 -4.42
C VAL A 59 14.62 5.69 -4.08
N THR A 60 13.92 6.35 -5.00
CA THR A 60 12.58 6.91 -4.74
C THR A 60 11.46 5.86 -4.64
N LYS A 61 11.72 4.61 -5.07
CA LYS A 61 10.76 3.49 -5.00
C LYS A 61 11.04 2.52 -3.85
N GLN A 62 11.83 2.92 -2.86
CA GLN A 62 11.83 2.20 -1.58
C GLN A 62 10.48 2.48 -0.91
N VAL A 63 9.44 1.69 -1.22
CA VAL A 63 8.15 1.75 -0.51
C VAL A 63 8.45 1.41 0.93
N VAL A 64 8.59 2.43 1.78
CA VAL A 64 8.72 2.24 3.22
C VAL A 64 7.49 1.43 3.64
N PRO A 65 7.66 0.20 4.17
CA PRO A 65 6.52 -0.58 4.62
C PRO A 65 5.83 0.21 5.72
N ALA A 66 4.52 0.42 5.57
CA ALA A 66 3.77 1.14 6.59
C ALA A 66 3.67 0.26 7.84
N ILE A 67 3.83 0.87 9.01
CA ILE A 67 3.67 0.16 10.29
C ILE A 67 2.17 -0.10 10.46
N THR A 68 1.78 -1.37 10.58
CA THR A 68 0.39 -1.78 10.73
C THR A 68 0.19 -2.56 12.01
N GLY A 69 -0.92 -2.30 12.69
CA GLY A 69 -1.33 -3.09 13.85
C GLY A 69 -2.70 -3.70 13.65
N VAL A 70 -2.88 -4.88 14.21
CA VAL A 70 -4.09 -5.68 14.08
C VAL A 70 -4.65 -5.94 15.46
N GLY A 71 -5.97 -5.83 15.59
CA GLY A 71 -6.65 -6.09 16.85
C GLY A 71 -7.92 -6.88 16.64
N TYR A 72 -8.22 -7.73 17.63
CA TYR A 72 -9.36 -8.64 17.58
C TYR A 72 -10.27 -8.43 18.78
N ALA A 73 -11.58 -8.53 18.56
CA ALA A 73 -12.54 -8.54 19.66
C ALA A 73 -13.79 -9.35 19.32
N THR A 74 -14.22 -10.14 20.30
CA THR A 74 -15.45 -10.93 20.23
C THR A 74 -16.67 -10.09 20.57
N ILE A 75 -17.79 -10.34 19.91
CA ILE A 75 -19.06 -9.61 20.05
C ILE A 75 -19.81 -10.11 21.29
N SER A 76 -19.84 -11.42 21.50
CA SER A 76 -20.57 -12.07 22.60
C SER A 76 -20.21 -11.55 23.99
N VAL A 77 -18.91 -11.32 24.25
CA VAL A 77 -18.36 -10.90 25.55
C VAL A 77 -18.56 -9.41 25.86
N GLN A 78 -19.02 -8.61 24.90
CA GLN A 78 -19.15 -7.16 25.10
C GLN A 78 -20.28 -6.83 26.08
N PRO A 79 -20.09 -5.87 27.00
CA PRO A 79 -21.06 -5.52 28.04
C PRO A 79 -22.19 -4.63 27.50
N ALA A 80 -22.93 -5.11 26.49
CA ALA A 80 -24.11 -4.45 25.94
C ALA A 80 -25.30 -5.42 25.86
N ARG A 81 -26.51 -4.87 25.97
CA ARG A 81 -27.75 -5.65 25.89
C ARG A 81 -28.23 -5.86 24.45
N ASN A 82 -28.02 -4.89 23.57
CA ASN A 82 -28.41 -4.94 22.17
C ASN A 82 -27.29 -5.52 21.30
N ALA A 83 -27.62 -6.43 20.37
CA ALA A 83 -26.68 -7.02 19.42
C ALA A 83 -25.93 -5.95 18.57
N ASN A 84 -26.63 -4.92 18.10
CA ASN A 84 -25.99 -3.84 17.34
C ASN A 84 -25.01 -3.04 18.21
N GLN A 85 -25.36 -2.81 19.47
CA GLN A 85 -24.49 -2.13 20.43
C GLN A 85 -23.27 -3.00 20.77
N LYS A 86 -23.45 -4.31 20.95
CA LYS A 86 -22.34 -5.27 21.12
C LYS A 86 -21.38 -5.23 19.93
N ARG A 87 -21.87 -5.18 18.70
CA ARG A 87 -21.03 -5.07 17.49
C ARG A 87 -20.21 -3.77 17.48
N LEU A 88 -20.83 -2.63 17.77
CA LEU A 88 -20.11 -1.36 17.86
C LEU A 88 -19.08 -1.36 18.99
N MET A 89 -19.39 -1.97 20.14
CA MET A 89 -18.44 -2.15 21.24
C MET A 89 -17.28 -3.07 20.85
N ALA A 90 -17.55 -4.18 20.15
CA ALA A 90 -16.51 -5.10 19.67
C ALA A 90 -15.56 -4.40 18.71
N ILE A 91 -16.07 -3.64 17.73
CA ILE A 91 -15.23 -2.85 16.82
C ILE A 91 -14.36 -1.85 17.59
N ARG A 92 -14.89 -1.20 18.63
CA ARG A 92 -14.11 -0.29 19.49
C ARG A 92 -13.04 -1.04 20.27
N ALA A 93 -13.37 -2.19 20.85
CA ALA A 93 -12.41 -3.02 21.57
C ALA A 93 -11.29 -3.52 20.65
N ALA A 94 -11.63 -4.04 19.46
CA ALA A 94 -10.67 -4.45 18.44
C ALA A 94 -9.78 -3.27 17.99
N ARG A 95 -10.34 -2.06 17.88
CA ARG A 95 -9.54 -0.86 17.60
C ARG A 95 -8.55 -0.53 18.73
N LEU A 96 -8.96 -0.64 19.98
CA LEU A 96 -8.06 -0.40 21.12
C LEU A 96 -6.95 -1.44 21.19
N ASP A 97 -7.27 -2.69 20.88
CA ASP A 97 -6.31 -3.79 20.75
C ASP A 97 -5.30 -3.54 19.62
N ALA A 98 -5.78 -3.10 18.45
CA ALA A 98 -4.91 -2.72 17.33
C ALA A 98 -4.00 -1.52 17.65
N MET A 99 -4.51 -0.56 18.44
CA MET A 99 -3.69 0.57 18.91
C MET A 99 -2.61 0.12 19.89
N ARG A 100 -2.89 -0.88 20.73
CA ARG A 100 -1.89 -1.49 21.61
C ARG A 100 -0.80 -2.17 20.79
N ASP A 101 -1.16 -3.02 19.83
CA ASP A 101 -0.20 -3.67 18.94
C ASP A 101 0.69 -2.64 18.21
N LEU A 102 0.09 -1.57 17.66
CA LEU A 102 0.85 -0.45 17.09
C LEU A 102 1.79 0.22 18.11
N THR A 103 1.34 0.42 19.34
CA THR A 103 2.14 1.04 20.40
C THR A 103 3.33 0.16 20.77
N GLU A 104 3.11 -1.14 20.88
CA GLU A 104 4.14 -2.13 21.17
C GLU A 104 5.19 -2.17 20.06
N GLN A 105 4.76 -2.17 18.79
CA GLN A 105 5.65 -2.12 17.64
C GLN A 105 6.46 -0.82 17.56
N VAL A 106 5.83 0.34 17.79
CA VAL A 106 6.50 1.65 17.70
C VAL A 106 7.49 1.86 18.85
N HIS A 107 7.15 1.44 20.06
CA HIS A 107 8.00 1.62 21.23
C HIS A 107 8.96 0.45 21.48
N GLY A 108 8.83 -0.67 20.76
CA GLY A 108 9.69 -1.84 20.92
C GLY A 108 9.49 -2.57 22.26
N LEU A 109 8.31 -2.46 22.86
CA LEU A 109 7.97 -3.05 24.16
C LEU A 109 6.75 -3.96 24.01
N GLN A 110 6.72 -5.08 24.73
CA GLN A 110 5.56 -5.98 24.78
C GLN A 110 4.74 -5.67 26.04
N MET A 111 3.43 -5.41 25.92
CA MET A 111 2.59 -5.23 27.09
C MET A 111 2.11 -6.63 27.52
N SER A 112 2.56 -7.10 28.70
CA SER A 112 2.06 -8.38 29.25
C SER A 112 0.94 -8.10 30.25
N SER A 113 -0.27 -8.62 29.99
CA SER A 113 -1.45 -8.42 30.88
C SER A 113 -1.49 -9.38 32.08
N ARG A 114 -0.33 -9.92 32.51
CA ARG A 114 -0.24 -10.93 33.58
C ARG A 114 0.29 -10.29 34.85
N THR A 115 -0.55 -9.60 35.61
CA THR A 115 -0.18 -9.11 36.94
C THR A 115 -1.27 -9.45 37.95
N THR A 116 -1.23 -10.66 38.50
CA THR A 116 -1.84 -10.97 39.81
C THR A 116 -1.35 -12.35 40.31
N VAL A 117 -0.50 -12.40 41.34
CA VAL A 117 -0.91 -12.68 42.74
C VAL A 117 0.28 -13.10 43.64
N ILE A 118 1.36 -13.75 43.18
CA ILE A 118 2.26 -14.47 44.11
C ILE A 118 3.54 -13.71 44.54
N ASP A 119 3.98 -12.68 43.79
CA ASP A 119 5.25 -11.96 44.08
C ASP A 119 5.09 -10.55 44.68
N THR A 120 3.90 -10.15 45.11
CA THR A 120 3.66 -8.84 45.76
C THR A 120 4.32 -8.70 47.14
N ILE A 121 5.18 -9.64 47.55
CA ILE A 121 5.93 -9.55 48.81
C ILE A 121 7.21 -8.70 48.66
N VAL A 122 7.67 -8.43 47.43
CA VAL A 122 8.68 -7.38 47.15
C VAL A 122 7.96 -6.07 46.84
N GLN A 123 7.38 -5.51 47.89
CA GLN A 123 6.15 -4.71 47.86
C GLN A 123 6.35 -3.20 47.65
N ASN A 124 7.34 -2.71 46.88
CA ASN A 124 7.46 -1.24 46.77
C ASN A 124 7.99 -0.58 45.48
N ASP A 125 8.49 -1.27 44.44
CA ASP A 125 9.04 -0.47 43.31
C ASP A 125 9.03 -1.03 41.88
N THR A 126 8.47 -2.21 41.58
CA THR A 126 8.83 -2.87 40.29
C THR A 126 7.71 -3.28 39.34
N THR A 127 6.43 -3.04 39.60
CA THR A 127 5.35 -3.55 38.70
C THR A 127 4.26 -2.53 38.36
N ARG A 128 4.58 -1.24 38.30
CA ARG A 128 3.69 -0.21 37.76
C ARG A 128 4.30 0.47 36.53
N ALA A 129 4.62 -0.31 35.51
CA ALA A 129 4.92 0.25 34.18
C ALA A 129 3.59 0.65 33.51
N SER A 130 3.05 1.82 33.86
CA SER A 130 1.96 2.44 33.10
C SER A 130 2.55 3.12 31.88
N VAL A 131 2.49 2.47 30.72
CA VAL A 131 2.96 3.06 29.47
C VAL A 131 1.83 3.91 28.88
N ALA A 132 1.87 5.21 29.16
CA ALA A 132 1.02 6.20 28.51
C ALA A 132 1.57 6.53 27.11
N GLY A 133 1.43 5.61 26.16
CA GLY A 133 1.78 5.85 24.76
C GLY A 133 0.63 6.53 24.02
N THR A 134 0.82 7.75 23.51
CA THR A 134 -0.16 8.38 22.62
C THR A 134 0.26 8.15 21.17
N ILE A 135 -0.35 7.18 20.49
CA ILE A 135 -0.15 6.97 19.05
C ILE A 135 -0.94 8.01 18.27
N ARG A 136 -0.22 8.94 17.64
CA ARG A 136 -0.79 9.95 16.73
C ARG A 136 -0.58 9.52 15.29
N GLY A 137 -1.60 9.73 14.46
CA GLY A 137 -1.53 9.40 13.02
C GLY A 137 -1.89 7.96 12.67
N ALA A 138 -2.49 7.17 13.57
CA ALA A 138 -3.03 5.87 13.21
C ALA A 138 -4.37 6.03 12.47
N ARG A 139 -4.49 5.45 11.27
CA ARG A 139 -5.70 5.43 10.46
C ARG A 139 -6.28 4.02 10.40
N THR A 140 -7.61 3.89 10.41
CA THR A 140 -8.26 2.58 10.19
C THR A 140 -8.26 2.26 8.70
N VAL A 141 -7.58 1.17 8.34
CA VAL A 141 -7.51 0.69 6.95
C VAL A 141 -8.65 -0.30 6.68
N ARG A 142 -8.95 -1.16 7.65
CA ARG A 142 -9.92 -2.23 7.47
C ARG A 142 -10.63 -2.58 8.76
N ILE A 143 -11.92 -2.91 8.63
CA ILE A 143 -12.74 -3.54 9.66
C ILE A 143 -13.41 -4.73 8.99
N ASN A 144 -13.08 -5.94 9.42
CA ASN A 144 -13.61 -7.16 8.80
C ASN A 144 -14.15 -8.11 9.88
N PRO A 145 -15.35 -8.68 9.72
CA PRO A 145 -15.75 -9.81 10.56
C PRO A 145 -14.88 -11.03 10.24
N VAL A 146 -14.37 -11.68 11.28
CA VAL A 146 -13.63 -12.95 11.19
C VAL A 146 -14.45 -14.02 11.91
N GLY A 147 -14.98 -14.96 11.15
CA GLY A 147 -15.94 -15.94 11.66
C GLY A 147 -17.30 -15.31 12.00
N SER A 148 -18.02 -15.92 12.94
CA SER A 148 -19.39 -15.51 13.31
C SER A 148 -19.46 -14.49 14.45
N ASP A 149 -18.43 -14.41 15.30
CA ASP A 149 -18.48 -13.66 16.57
C ASP A 149 -17.30 -12.71 16.78
N THR A 150 -16.37 -12.54 15.83
CA THR A 150 -15.16 -11.71 16.02
C THR A 150 -15.05 -10.63 14.96
N TYR A 151 -14.58 -9.45 15.35
CA TYR A 151 -14.11 -8.42 14.43
C TYR A 151 -12.60 -8.31 14.46
N GLU A 152 -12.00 -8.20 13.29
CA GLU A 152 -10.63 -7.76 13.05
C GLU A 152 -10.64 -6.28 12.64
N VAL A 153 -9.79 -5.49 13.28
CA VAL A 153 -9.52 -4.10 12.91
C VAL A 153 -8.04 -3.97 12.57
N VAL A 154 -7.75 -3.42 11.39
CA VAL A 154 -6.39 -3.14 10.94
C VAL A 154 -6.19 -1.63 10.93
N LEU A 155 -5.17 -1.18 11.65
CA LEU A 155 -4.73 0.20 11.70
C LEU A 155 -3.37 0.32 11.00
N GLU A 156 -3.12 1.47 10.39
CA GLU A 156 -1.85 1.83 9.75
C GLU A 156 -1.37 3.17 10.30
N LEU A 157 -0.07 3.30 10.55
CA LEU A 157 0.52 4.57 10.93
C LEU A 157 0.79 5.43 9.67
N ASP A 158 0.37 6.69 9.73
CA ASP A 158 0.52 7.64 8.64
C ASP A 158 2.00 7.84 8.23
N ARG A 159 2.24 7.85 6.92
CA ARG A 159 3.59 7.95 6.33
C ARG A 159 4.25 9.28 6.64
N ASP A 160 3.47 10.35 6.68
CA ASP A 160 3.96 11.69 7.03
C ASP A 160 4.43 11.75 8.49
N MET A 161 3.74 11.05 9.38
CA MET A 161 4.15 10.92 10.78
C MET A 161 5.43 10.09 10.92
N ILE A 162 5.54 8.98 10.18
CA ILE A 162 6.76 8.17 10.14
C ILE A 162 7.96 9.01 9.65
N ALA A 163 7.79 9.81 8.60
CA ALA A 163 8.83 10.69 8.09
C ALA A 163 9.28 11.74 9.13
N ARG A 164 8.34 12.29 9.93
CA ARG A 164 8.69 13.20 11.04
C ARG A 164 9.47 12.50 12.15
N ILE A 165 9.09 11.29 12.53
CA ILE A 165 9.81 10.51 13.55
C ILE A 165 11.23 10.22 13.07
N MET A 166 11.39 9.74 11.83
CA MET A 166 12.71 9.45 11.25
C MET A 166 13.59 10.69 11.10
N LYS A 167 13.01 11.86 10.83
CA LYS A 167 13.73 13.13 10.78
C LYS A 167 14.15 13.64 12.17
N ALA A 168 13.35 13.38 13.21
CA ALA A 168 13.64 13.81 14.58
C ALA A 168 14.68 12.93 15.28
N LEU A 169 14.86 11.68 14.85
CA LEU A 169 15.83 10.72 15.38
C LEU A 169 17.21 10.78 14.69
N ARG A 170 17.39 11.69 13.74
CA ARG A 170 18.62 11.89 12.97
C ARG A 170 19.33 13.15 13.41
#